data_AF-A0A916XXV6-F1
#
_entry.id   AF-A0A916XXV6-F1
#
_cell.length_a   1.000
_cell.length_b   1.000
_cell.length_c   1.000
_cell.angle_alpha   90.00
_cell.angle_beta   90.00
_cell.angle_gamma   90.00
#
_symmetry.space_group_name_H-M   'P 1'
#
loop_
_entity.id
_entity.type
_entity.pdbx_description
1 polymer ?
#
loop_
_entity_poly.entity_id
_entity_poly.type
_entity_poly.pdbx_seq_one_letter_code
_entity_poly.pdbx_strand_id
1 'polypeptide(L)' 'MSEARRELTLLMKATRTSQKRLADLLGIAPTTVNRWVRGERGDTIEPPFYAVNFMRAYIQLPDKTRERLPMIERGTQ' A
#
# COMPACT_ATOMS: atom_id res chain seq x y z
N MET A 1 -15.88 3.46 -7.34
CA MET A 1 -14.51 3.04 -6.96
C MET A 1 -13.80 2.62 -8.23
N SER A 2 -12.60 3.14 -8.49
CA SER A 2 -11.81 2.77 -9.66
C SER A 2 -11.31 1.33 -9.60
N GLU A 3 -10.87 0.81 -10.75
CA GLU A 3 -10.22 -0.50 -10.86
C GLU A 3 -8.94 -0.57 -10.02
N ALA A 4 -8.07 0.44 -10.12
CA ALA A 4 -6.81 0.50 -9.38
C ALA A 4 -7.04 0.49 -7.85
N ARG A 5 -8.04 1.23 -7.34
CA ARG A 5 -8.40 1.21 -5.91
C ARG A 5 -8.91 -0.15 -5.48
N ARG A 6 -9.80 -0.74 -6.28
CA ARG A 6 -10.36 -2.07 -6.00
C ARG A 6 -9.24 -3.12 -5.93
N GLU A 7 -8.36 -3.12 -6.92
CA GLU A 7 -7.24 -4.06 -7.01
C GLU A 7 -6.26 -3.89 -5.83
N LEU A 8 -5.83 -2.65 -5.54
CA LEU A 8 -4.95 -2.38 -4.42
C LEU A 8 -5.55 -2.90 -3.10
N THR A 9 -6.83 -2.65 -2.88
CA THR A 9 -7.55 -3.09 -1.67
C THR A 9 -7.59 -4.62 -1.56
N LEU A 10 -7.83 -5.33 -2.67
CA LEU A 10 -7.82 -6.79 -2.71
C LEU A 10 -6.43 -7.37 -2.45
N LEU A 11 -5.38 -6.80 -3.05
CA LEU A 11 -3.99 -7.24 -2.85
C LEU A 11 -3.54 -7.01 -1.40
N MET A 12 -3.90 -5.87 -0.80
CA MET A 12 -3.63 -5.59 0.61
C MET A 12 -4.32 -6.60 1.52
N LYS A 13 -5.58 -6.94 1.25
CA LYS A 13 -6.33 -7.95 2.01
C LYS A 13 -5.70 -9.34 1.87
N ALA A 14 -5.38 -9.76 0.65
CA ALA A 14 -4.79 -11.07 0.37
C ALA A 14 -3.44 -11.25 1.07
N THR A 15 -2.65 -10.19 1.16
CA THR A 15 -1.33 -10.21 1.79
C THR A 15 -1.35 -9.83 3.28
N ARG A 16 -2.54 -9.56 3.86
CA ARG A 16 -2.72 -9.04 5.24
C ARG A 16 -1.87 -7.79 5.53
N THR A 17 -1.70 -6.94 4.52
CA THR A 17 -0.87 -5.73 4.59
C THR A 17 -1.68 -4.54 5.08
N SER A 18 -1.23 -3.91 6.16
CA SER A 18 -1.83 -2.67 6.67
C SER A 18 -1.44 -1.46 5.82
N GLN A 19 -2.25 -0.38 5.89
CA GLN A 19 -1.92 0.89 5.22
C GLN A 19 -0.58 1.45 5.70
N LYS A 20 -0.28 1.33 7.00
CA LYS A 20 1.01 1.72 7.58
C LYS A 20 2.16 0.92 6.97
N ARG A 21 2.04 -0.41 6.94
CA ARG A 21 3.08 -1.28 6.37
C ARG A 21 3.33 -0.96 4.89
N LEU A 22 2.28 -0.76 4.10
CA LEU A 22 2.43 -0.35 2.70
C LEU A 22 3.12 1.01 2.58
N ALA A 23 2.76 1.97 3.43
CA ALA A 23 3.38 3.28 3.44
C ALA A 23 4.89 3.20 3.77
N ASP A 24 5.27 2.38 4.74
CA ASP A 24 6.66 2.20 5.16
C ASP A 24 7.48 1.43 4.10
N LEU A 25 6.88 0.49 3.38
CA LEU A 25 7.50 -0.19 2.24
C LEU A 25 7.73 0.75 1.04
N LEU A 26 6.83 1.71 0.84
CA LEU A 26 6.91 2.68 -0.25
C LEU A 26 7.65 3.98 0.13
N GLY A 27 8.00 4.16 1.40
CA GLY A 27 8.65 5.38 1.90
C GLY A 27 7.76 6.63 1.85
N ILE A 28 6.44 6.49 2.05
CA ILE A 28 5.46 7.59 1.97
C ILE A 28 4.63 7.74 3.24
N ALA A 29 3.80 8.80 3.32
CA ALA A 29 2.90 9.01 4.44
C ALA A 29 1.75 7.98 4.50
N PRO A 30 1.36 7.45 5.68
CA PRO A 30 0.23 6.53 5.80
C PRO A 30 -1.08 7.23 5.46
N THR A 31 -1.15 8.55 5.66
CA THR A 31 -2.25 9.41 5.22
C THR A 31 -2.42 9.40 3.70
N THR A 32 -1.31 9.31 2.94
CA THR A 32 -1.36 9.14 1.48
C THR A 32 -2.02 7.81 1.10
N VAL A 33 -1.60 6.70 1.74
CA VAL A 33 -2.23 5.39 1.52
C VAL A 33 -3.69 5.37 1.98
N ASN A 34 -4.00 6.07 3.07
CA ASN A 34 -5.37 6.21 3.56
C ASN A 34 -6.28 6.85 2.51
N ARG A 35 -5.83 7.92 1.85
CA ARG A 35 -6.56 8.59 0.75
C ARG A 35 -6.74 7.72 -0.49
N TRP A 36 -5.88 6.72 -0.70
CA TRP A 36 -6.04 5.75 -1.79
C TRP A 36 -7.16 4.76 -1.52
N VAL A 37 -7.28 4.30 -0.27
CA VAL A 37 -8.13 3.17 0.10
C VAL A 37 -9.51 3.63 0.61
N ARG A 38 -9.57 4.70 1.40
CA ARG A 38 -10.82 5.21 1.96
C ARG A 38 -11.46 6.22 1.01
N GLY A 39 -12.59 5.85 0.43
CA GLY A 39 -13.37 6.67 -0.50
C GLY A 39 -14.38 7.61 0.13
N GLU A 40 -14.33 7.84 1.45
CA GLU A 40 -15.40 8.49 2.23
C GLU A 40 -15.19 10.00 2.40
N ARG A 41 -14.08 10.56 1.94
CA ARG A 41 -13.80 12.00 2.01
C ARG A 41 -13.60 12.56 0.61
N GLY A 42 -14.03 13.81 0.40
CA GLY A 42 -13.86 14.52 -0.88
C GLY A 42 -12.40 14.72 -1.34
N ASP A 43 -11.42 14.27 -0.56
CA ASP A 43 -9.98 14.25 -0.87
C ASP A 43 -9.45 12.86 -1.28
N THR A 44 -10.35 11.94 -1.65
CA THR A 44 -9.97 10.61 -2.15
C THR A 44 -9.19 10.76 -3.46
N ILE A 45 -8.00 10.13 -3.53
CA ILE A 45 -7.17 10.13 -4.74
C ILE A 45 -7.01 8.71 -5.29
N GLU A 46 -6.70 8.61 -6.57
CA GLU A 46 -6.39 7.33 -7.20
C GLU A 46 -5.03 6.81 -6.72
N PRO A 47 -4.91 5.52 -6.35
CA PRO A 47 -3.60 4.95 -6.11
C PRO A 47 -2.76 5.01 -7.39
N PRO A 48 -1.51 5.45 -7.30
CA PRO A 48 -0.62 5.51 -8.46
C PRO A 48 -0.24 4.11 -8.93
N PHE A 49 0.10 4.00 -10.22
CA PHE A 49 0.48 2.73 -10.86
C PHE A 49 1.56 1.95 -10.10
N TYR A 50 2.56 2.65 -9.55
CA TYR A 50 3.64 2.02 -8.79
C TYR A 50 3.15 1.32 -7.51
N ALA A 51 2.11 1.84 -6.85
CA ALA A 51 1.59 1.25 -5.62
C ALA A 51 0.88 -0.08 -5.91
N VAL A 52 0.09 -0.11 -7.00
CA VAL A 52 -0.59 -1.33 -7.46
C VAL A 52 0.44 -2.37 -7.91
N ASN A 53 1.40 -1.97 -8.75
CA ASN A 53 2.42 -2.90 -9.24
C ASN A 53 3.36 -3.41 -8.15
N PHE A 54 3.71 -2.57 -7.17
CA PHE A 54 4.43 -3.03 -5.99
C PHE A 54 3.66 -4.16 -5.31
N MET A 55 2.34 -4.00 -5.10
CA MET A 55 1.52 -5.02 -4.47
C MET A 55 1.34 -6.28 -5.33
N ARG A 56 1.31 -6.15 -6.66
CA ARG A 56 1.32 -7.29 -7.60
C ARG A 56 2.61 -8.10 -7.51
N ALA A 57 3.76 -7.45 -7.36
CA ALA A 57 5.02 -8.14 -7.13
C ALA A 57 5.09 -8.72 -5.71
N TYR A 58 4.65 -7.96 -4.71
CA TYR A 58 4.69 -8.32 -3.31
C TYR A 58 3.89 -9.58 -2.99
N ILE A 59 2.70 -9.78 -3.59
CA ILE A 59 1.90 -11.00 -3.38
C ILE A 59 2.59 -12.28 -3.88
N GLN A 60 3.53 -12.18 -4.82
CA GLN A 60 4.30 -13.34 -5.31
C GLN A 60 5.38 -13.78 -4.33
N LEU A 61 5.68 -12.98 -3.30
CA LEU A 61 6.69 -13.30 -2.30
C LEU A 61 6.12 -14.19 -1.20
N PRO A 62 6.87 -15.23 -0.76
CA PRO A 62 6.52 -16.01 0.42
C PRO A 62 6.36 -15.11 1.65
N ASP A 63 5.44 -15.48 2.56
CA ASP A 63 5.13 -14.72 3.77
C ASP A 63 6.39 -14.38 4.58
N LYS A 64 7.28 -15.36 4.77
CA LYS A 64 8.56 -15.18 5.48
C LYS A 64 9.47 -14.15 4.82
N THR A 65 9.44 -14.03 3.49
CA THR A 65 10.22 -13.03 2.75
C THR A 65 9.62 -11.66 2.93
N ARG A 66 8.28 -11.55 2.85
CA ARG A 66 7.54 -10.30 3.04
C ARG A 66 7.77 -9.67 4.41
N GLU A 67 7.87 -10.48 5.45
CA GLU A 67 8.16 -10.03 6.83
C GLU A 67 9.56 -9.41 6.97
N ARG A 68 10.52 -9.89 6.18
CA ARG A 68 11.94 -9.49 6.24
C ARG A 68 12.29 -8.32 5.32
N LEU A 69 11.35 -7.85 4.49
CA LEU A 69 11.64 -6.72 3.62
C LEU A 69 12.00 -5.47 4.44
N PRO A 70 13.10 -4.78 4.07
CA PRO A 70 13.51 -3.56 4.74
C PRO A 70 12.39 -2.52 4.59
N MET A 71 12.08 -1.85 5.69
CA MET A 71 11.17 -0.71 5.69
C MET A 71 12.00 0.55 5.47
N ILE A 72 11.49 1.49 4.66
CA ILE A 72 12.11 2.79 4.52
C ILE A 72 11.73 3.58 5.79
N GLU A 73 12.63 3.56 6.78
CA GLU A 73 12.48 4.38 7.97
C GLU A 73 12.44 5.85 7.56
N ARG A 74 11.40 6.54 7.98
CA ARG A 74 11.33 7.98 7.83
C ARG A 74 12.18 8.60 8.93
N GLY A 75 13.22 9.33 8.53
CA GLY A 75 13.84 10.29 9.43
C GLY A 75 12.77 11.26 9.90
N THR A 76 12.47 11.22 11.20
CA THR A 76 11.68 12.26 11.87
C THR A 76 12.48 13.55 11.73
N GLN A 77 12.14 14.38 10.74
CA GLN A 77 12.52 15.80 10.74
C GLN A 77 11.44 16.58 11.49
#